data_AF-A0A8X6L3V3-F1
#
_entry.id   AF-A0A8X6L3V3-F1
#
_cell.length_a   1.000
_cell.length_b   1.000
_cell.length_c   1.000
_cell.angle_alpha   90.00
_cell.angle_beta   90.00
_cell.angle_gamma   90.00
#
_symmetry.space_group_name_H-M   'P 1'
#
loop_
_entity.id
_entity.type
_entity.pdbx_description
1 polymer ?
#
loop_
_entity_poly.entity_id
_entity_poly.type
_entity_poly.pdbx_seq_one_letter_code
_entity_poly.pdbx_strand_id
1 'polypeptide(L)'
;MDKEDTVTLVSGLQGGDLRVVASASGDRGFGRGRYSSGYGSDSGTSATGEFSGYLDVPLSGRVSAAASRLSSPAAGSRVSSTISLLLSNGITNTNALSSAIGNIMYQVGNSNPGLSSCDVTVEALLEILSALLSILGSASIGEINYNSLGQSAEIVSQSMLQALS
;
A
#
# COMPACT_ATOMS: atom_id res chain seq x y z
N MET A 1 34.86 -38.07 -14.61
CA MET A 1 34.62 -39.15 -13.64
C MET A 1 34.31 -38.50 -12.33
N ASP A 2 33.01 -38.48 -12.11
CA ASP A 2 32.21 -37.83 -11.09
C ASP A 2 32.50 -38.34 -9.69
N LYS A 3 32.43 -37.45 -8.69
CA LYS A 3 32.11 -37.78 -7.29
C LYS A 3 31.38 -36.61 -6.63
N GLU A 4 30.06 -36.68 -6.79
CA GLU A 4 28.97 -36.44 -5.84
C GLU A 4 29.10 -35.36 -4.75
N ASP A 5 28.16 -34.41 -4.88
CA ASP A 5 27.59 -33.55 -3.86
C ASP A 5 27.11 -34.30 -2.61
N THR A 6 27.40 -33.74 -1.43
CA THR A 6 26.52 -33.86 -0.26
C THR A 6 26.73 -32.62 0.61
N VAL A 7 25.95 -31.56 0.32
CA VAL A 7 25.82 -30.42 1.24
C VAL A 7 24.72 -30.76 2.23
N THR A 8 25.11 -31.02 3.47
CA THR A 8 24.23 -31.24 4.61
C THR A 8 23.36 -30.02 4.88
N LEU A 9 22.05 -30.14 4.64
CA LEU A 9 21.06 -29.16 5.10
C LEU A 9 20.82 -29.39 6.60
N VAL A 10 21.41 -28.53 7.45
CA VAL A 10 21.08 -28.50 8.88
C VAL A 10 19.69 -27.90 9.03
N SER A 11 18.71 -28.77 9.22
CA SER A 11 17.38 -28.42 9.69
C SER A 11 17.39 -28.30 11.22
N GLY A 12 16.84 -27.20 11.74
CA GLY A 12 16.22 -27.18 13.07
C GLY A 12 16.79 -26.21 14.10
N LEU A 13 16.08 -25.10 14.30
CA LEU A 13 15.73 -24.49 15.61
C LEU A 13 14.39 -23.74 15.36
N GLN A 14 13.21 -24.26 15.67
CA GLN A 14 12.59 -24.47 16.98
C GLN A 14 12.18 -23.16 17.69
N GLY A 15 10.87 -22.89 17.71
CA GLY A 15 10.16 -22.31 18.85
C GLY A 15 9.86 -20.81 18.82
N GLY A 16 8.61 -20.45 18.52
CA GLY A 16 8.05 -19.11 18.79
C GLY A 16 6.55 -19.04 18.50
N ASP A 17 5.74 -19.06 19.56
CA ASP A 17 4.28 -19.06 19.61
C ASP A 17 3.54 -18.21 18.55
N LEU A 18 2.85 -18.86 17.62
CA LEU A 18 1.69 -18.26 16.94
C LEU A 18 0.46 -18.38 17.85
N ARG A 19 0.20 -17.35 18.66
CA ARG A 19 -1.13 -17.15 19.24
C ARG A 19 -2.04 -16.54 18.18
N VAL A 20 -2.74 -17.42 17.46
CA VAL A 20 -3.96 -17.06 16.71
C VAL A 20 -5.01 -16.63 17.74
N VAL A 21 -5.20 -15.32 17.89
CA VAL A 21 -6.34 -14.79 18.64
C VAL A 21 -7.51 -14.71 17.67
N ALA A 22 -8.31 -15.77 17.63
CA ALA A 22 -9.64 -15.73 17.04
C ALA A 22 -10.53 -14.85 17.94
N SER A 23 -10.83 -13.62 17.52
CA SER A 23 -11.91 -12.86 18.15
C SER A 23 -13.24 -13.31 17.54
N ALA A 24 -13.91 -14.18 18.30
CA ALA A 24 -15.28 -14.62 18.08
C ALA A 24 -16.27 -13.44 18.10
N SER A 25 -17.31 -13.57 17.27
CA SER A 25 -18.49 -12.71 17.25
C SER A 25 -19.11 -12.55 18.64
N GLY A 26 -19.34 -11.32 19.05
CA GLY A 26 -20.06 -10.97 20.26
C GLY A 26 -21.12 -9.91 19.99
N ASP A 27 -22.37 -10.36 19.86
CA ASP A 27 -23.57 -9.55 19.99
C ASP A 27 -23.65 -8.92 21.39
N ARG A 28 -23.64 -7.58 21.48
CA ARG A 28 -24.23 -6.75 22.57
C ARG A 28 -24.54 -5.39 21.94
N GLY A 29 -25.77 -4.88 21.92
CA GLY A 29 -26.64 -4.67 23.07
C GLY A 29 -26.56 -3.19 23.51
N PHE A 30 -27.65 -2.47 23.23
CA PHE A 30 -27.98 -1.06 23.49
C PHE A 30 -27.25 -0.30 24.62
N GLY A 31 -26.86 0.95 24.33
CA GLY A 31 -26.45 1.94 25.33
C GLY A 31 -26.61 3.38 24.82
N ARG A 32 -27.74 4.02 25.12
CA ARG A 32 -27.91 5.48 25.02
C ARG A 32 -27.05 6.16 26.10
N GLY A 33 -26.03 6.91 25.70
CA GLY A 33 -25.29 7.81 26.59
C GLY A 33 -25.49 9.25 26.16
N ARG A 34 -26.37 9.98 26.88
CA ARG A 34 -26.40 11.44 26.85
C ARG A 34 -25.22 11.97 27.66
N TYR A 35 -24.43 12.88 27.10
CA TYR A 35 -23.58 13.78 27.87
C TYR A 35 -24.07 15.20 27.60
N SER A 36 -24.55 15.83 28.66
CA SER A 36 -24.98 17.22 28.70
C SER A 36 -23.94 18.03 29.47
N SER A 37 -23.52 19.13 28.84
CA SER A 37 -23.14 20.43 29.41
C SER A 37 -21.87 20.58 30.26
N GLY A 38 -21.00 21.51 29.82
CA GLY A 38 -19.86 22.02 30.59
C GLY A 38 -18.98 23.05 29.85
N TYR A 39 -19.55 24.23 29.56
CA TYR A 39 -18.95 25.58 29.34
C TYR A 39 -17.55 25.77 28.71
N GLY A 40 -17.54 26.50 27.58
CA GLY A 40 -16.37 27.21 27.02
C GLY A 40 -16.62 27.75 25.61
N SER A 41 -17.08 29.01 25.52
CA SER A 41 -17.47 29.74 24.31
C SER A 41 -16.29 30.07 23.37
N ASP A 42 -16.43 29.88 22.05
CA ASP A 42 -16.58 30.96 21.05
C ASP A 42 -16.88 30.41 19.62
N SER A 43 -17.89 31.04 18.97
CA SER A 43 -18.32 31.10 17.55
C SER A 43 -17.79 30.08 16.50
N GLY A 44 -18.55 29.42 15.61
CA GLY A 44 -19.94 29.41 15.09
C GLY A 44 -19.85 28.71 13.71
N THR A 45 -20.67 27.73 13.31
CA THR A 45 -22.09 27.82 12.94
C THR A 45 -22.76 26.44 12.90
N SER A 46 -24.04 26.43 13.28
CA SER A 46 -24.93 25.28 13.29
C SER A 46 -25.37 24.87 11.88
N ALA A 47 -25.43 23.57 11.61
CA ALA A 47 -26.39 23.01 10.65
C ALA A 47 -26.88 21.63 11.14
N THR A 48 -28.07 21.64 11.72
CA THR A 48 -28.98 20.50 11.78
C THR A 48 -29.26 20.04 10.36
N GLY A 49 -28.85 18.82 10.02
CA GLY A 49 -29.09 18.23 8.70
C GLY A 49 -28.68 16.77 8.70
N GLU A 50 -29.69 15.92 8.76
CA GLU A 50 -29.64 14.50 8.42
C GLU A 50 -28.92 14.32 7.07
N PHE A 51 -27.66 13.87 7.08
CA PHE A 51 -26.97 13.38 5.87
C PHE A 51 -26.35 12.02 6.18
N SER A 52 -27.10 11.00 5.79
CA SER A 52 -26.62 9.64 5.62
C SER A 52 -25.67 9.59 4.43
N GLY A 53 -24.41 9.21 4.66
CA GLY A 53 -23.47 8.77 3.63
C GLY A 53 -22.24 9.65 3.48
N TYR A 54 -21.06 9.03 3.52
CA TYR A 54 -19.73 9.65 3.34
C TYR A 54 -19.24 10.55 4.49
N LEU A 55 -18.65 9.91 5.50
CA LEU A 55 -17.67 10.56 6.38
C LEU A 55 -16.48 10.99 5.49
N ASP A 56 -16.39 12.30 5.21
CA ASP A 56 -15.19 12.88 4.64
C ASP A 56 -14.09 12.82 5.71
N VAL A 57 -13.31 11.75 5.69
CA VAL A 57 -12.13 11.63 6.54
C VAL A 57 -11.19 12.77 6.13
N PRO A 58 -10.77 13.66 7.05
CA PRO A 58 -9.85 14.73 6.71
C PRO A 58 -8.59 14.15 6.06
N LEU A 59 -8.00 14.88 5.11
CA LEU A 59 -6.86 14.40 4.31
C LEU A 59 -5.76 13.74 5.17
N SER A 60 -5.45 14.30 6.34
CA SER A 60 -4.48 13.74 7.29
C SER A 60 -4.84 12.33 7.78
N GLY A 61 -6.14 12.06 7.97
CA GLY A 61 -6.64 10.73 8.32
C GLY A 61 -6.54 9.72 7.17
N ARG A 62 -6.76 10.16 5.92
CA ARG A 62 -6.58 9.30 4.73
C ARG A 62 -5.12 8.90 4.53
N VAL A 63 -4.20 9.86 4.65
CA VAL A 63 -2.75 9.59 4.55
C VAL A 63 -2.28 8.65 5.67
N SER A 64 -2.73 8.87 6.90
CA SER A 64 -2.37 8.00 8.04
C SER A 64 -2.91 6.58 7.87
N ALA A 65 -4.12 6.43 7.34
CA ALA A 65 -4.69 5.13 7.02
C ALA A 65 -3.91 4.42 5.90
N ALA A 66 -3.50 5.17 4.85
CA ALA A 66 -2.70 4.61 3.77
C ALA A 66 -1.31 4.17 4.23
N ALA A 67 -0.64 4.99 5.04
CA ALA A 67 0.65 4.62 5.64
C ALA A 67 0.52 3.37 6.53
N SER A 68 -0.56 3.24 7.28
CA SER A 68 -0.83 2.06 8.12
C SER A 68 -0.99 0.79 7.29
N ARG A 69 -1.67 0.87 6.14
CA ARG A 69 -1.83 -0.26 5.20
C ARG A 69 -0.53 -0.56 4.46
N LEU A 70 0.24 0.45 4.08
CA LEU A 70 1.56 0.29 3.48
C LEU A 70 2.55 -0.42 4.42
N SER A 71 2.47 -0.18 5.72
CA SER A 71 3.29 -0.87 6.73
C SER A 71 2.86 -2.32 6.99
N SER A 72 1.80 -2.81 6.33
CA SER A 72 1.30 -4.16 6.54
C SER A 72 2.18 -5.23 5.85
N PRO A 73 2.19 -6.47 6.34
CA PRO A 73 2.89 -7.57 5.67
C PRO A 73 2.42 -7.82 4.24
N ALA A 74 1.13 -7.59 3.95
CA ALA A 74 0.55 -7.77 2.63
C ALA A 74 1.14 -6.78 1.61
N ALA A 75 1.31 -5.51 2.00
CA ALA A 75 1.99 -4.51 1.19
C ALA A 75 3.46 -4.89 0.97
N GLY A 76 4.16 -5.41 1.98
CA GLY A 76 5.53 -5.92 1.84
C GLY A 76 5.66 -7.00 0.75
N SER A 77 4.74 -7.97 0.71
CA SER A 77 4.73 -9.01 -0.33
C SER A 77 4.48 -8.45 -1.74
N ARG A 78 3.58 -7.46 -1.87
CA ARG A 78 3.31 -6.79 -3.14
C ARG A 78 4.52 -5.99 -3.61
N VAL A 79 5.13 -5.22 -2.72
CA VAL A 79 6.36 -4.45 -3.00
C VAL A 79 7.48 -5.39 -3.46
N SER A 80 7.72 -6.51 -2.77
CA SER A 80 8.75 -7.49 -3.18
C SER A 80 8.48 -8.11 -4.55
N SER A 81 7.21 -8.42 -4.85
CA SER A 81 6.80 -8.96 -6.15
C SER A 81 6.99 -7.92 -7.27
N THR A 82 6.64 -6.67 -7.00
CA THR A 82 6.87 -5.53 -7.89
C THR A 82 8.34 -5.29 -8.17
N ILE A 83 9.19 -5.32 -7.14
CA ILE A 83 10.65 -5.21 -7.32
C ILE A 83 11.14 -6.31 -8.27
N SER A 84 10.71 -7.56 -8.06
CA SER A 84 11.10 -8.69 -8.90
C SER A 84 10.66 -8.48 -10.36
N LEU A 85 9.44 -8.00 -10.57
CA LEU A 85 8.90 -7.70 -11.89
C LEU A 85 9.69 -6.58 -12.59
N LEU A 86 9.95 -5.47 -11.89
CA LEU A 86 10.66 -4.32 -12.45
C LEU A 86 12.13 -4.63 -12.75
N LEU A 87 12.82 -5.37 -11.87
CA LEU A 87 14.20 -5.78 -12.10
C LEU A 87 14.32 -6.78 -13.26
N SER A 88 13.35 -7.69 -13.41
CA SER A 88 13.35 -8.67 -14.49
C SER A 88 13.04 -8.07 -15.86
N ASN A 89 12.23 -7.00 -15.93
CA ASN A 89 11.74 -6.45 -17.19
C ASN A 89 12.30 -5.06 -17.53
N GLY A 90 13.05 -4.45 -16.60
CA GLY A 90 13.57 -3.09 -16.68
C GLY A 90 12.64 -2.06 -16.07
N ILE A 91 13.20 -1.17 -15.23
CA ILE A 91 12.43 -0.15 -14.48
C ILE A 91 11.91 0.97 -15.40
N THR A 92 12.56 1.19 -16.55
CA THR A 92 12.15 2.15 -17.58
C THR A 92 11.23 1.53 -18.64
N ASN A 93 10.81 0.28 -18.46
CA ASN A 93 9.88 -0.38 -19.37
C ASN A 93 8.43 -0.02 -19.01
N THR A 94 7.77 0.72 -19.90
CA THR A 94 6.39 1.17 -19.72
C THR A 94 5.42 0.02 -19.44
N ASN A 95 5.56 -1.12 -20.12
CA ASN A 95 4.68 -2.27 -19.94
C ASN A 95 4.89 -2.95 -18.57
N ALA A 96 6.13 -2.99 -18.10
CA ALA A 96 6.45 -3.54 -16.78
C ALA A 96 5.87 -2.64 -15.68
N LEU A 97 6.01 -1.33 -15.82
CA LEU A 97 5.49 -0.37 -14.86
C LEU A 97 3.95 -0.34 -14.85
N SER A 98 3.29 -0.36 -16.02
CA SER A 98 1.83 -0.44 -16.09
C SER A 98 1.29 -1.74 -15.49
N SER A 99 1.94 -2.87 -15.77
CA SER A 99 1.59 -4.16 -15.17
C SER A 99 1.76 -4.16 -13.65
N ALA A 100 2.85 -3.58 -13.14
CA ALA A 100 3.07 -3.46 -11.70
C ALA A 100 1.97 -2.63 -11.03
N ILE A 101 1.62 -1.47 -11.61
CA ILE A 101 0.55 -0.61 -11.09
C ILE A 101 -0.78 -1.36 -11.09
N GLY A 102 -1.16 -1.96 -12.22
CA GLY A 102 -2.42 -2.71 -12.34
C GLY A 102 -2.51 -3.88 -11.35
N ASN A 103 -1.41 -4.63 -11.18
CA ASN A 103 -1.33 -5.74 -10.23
C ASN A 103 -1.53 -5.28 -8.79
N ILE A 104 -0.90 -4.18 -8.37
CA ILE A 104 -1.08 -3.66 -7.02
C ILE A 104 -2.49 -3.14 -6.84
N MET A 105 -3.02 -2.35 -7.78
CA MET A 105 -4.39 -1.82 -7.71
C MET A 105 -5.42 -2.94 -7.56
N TYR A 106 -5.28 -4.00 -8.34
CA TYR A 106 -6.15 -5.18 -8.25
C TYR A 106 -6.05 -5.85 -6.87
N GLN A 107 -4.84 -6.09 -6.37
CA GLN A 107 -4.63 -6.77 -5.08
C GLN A 107 -5.06 -5.91 -3.89
N VAL A 108 -4.82 -4.60 -3.92
CA VAL A 108 -5.25 -3.66 -2.88
C VAL A 108 -6.77 -3.57 -2.85
N GLY A 109 -7.42 -3.41 -4.01
CA GLY A 109 -8.88 -3.36 -4.11
C GLY A 109 -9.54 -4.64 -3.61
N ASN A 110 -8.94 -5.80 -3.90
CA ASN A 110 -9.44 -7.09 -3.42
C ASN A 110 -9.20 -7.29 -1.91
N SER A 111 -8.07 -6.81 -1.38
CA SER A 111 -7.71 -6.97 0.05
C SER A 111 -8.44 -5.98 0.97
N ASN A 112 -8.95 -4.88 0.42
CA ASN A 112 -9.59 -3.80 1.17
C ASN A 112 -10.95 -3.43 0.55
N PRO A 113 -11.95 -4.32 0.65
CA PRO A 113 -13.29 -4.01 0.14
C PRO A 113 -13.85 -2.77 0.83
N GLY A 114 -14.41 -1.86 0.04
CA GLY A 114 -14.96 -0.59 0.53
C GLY A 114 -14.00 0.61 0.46
N LEU A 115 -12.74 0.41 0.04
CA LEU A 115 -11.91 1.55 -0.37
C LEU A 115 -12.44 2.19 -1.65
N SER A 116 -12.33 3.51 -1.73
CA SER A 116 -12.60 4.23 -2.97
C SER A 116 -11.52 3.93 -4.01
N SER A 117 -11.85 4.04 -5.30
CA SER A 117 -10.85 3.89 -6.38
C SER A 117 -9.69 4.89 -6.24
N CYS A 118 -9.95 6.05 -5.64
CA CYS A 118 -8.93 7.04 -5.30
C CYS A 118 -7.97 6.50 -4.24
N ASP A 119 -8.48 5.94 -3.14
CA ASP A 119 -7.63 5.38 -2.08
C ASP A 119 -6.84 4.15 -2.58
N VAL A 120 -7.44 3.29 -3.42
CA VAL A 120 -6.73 2.18 -4.08
C VAL A 120 -5.59 2.68 -4.96
N THR A 121 -5.82 3.75 -5.73
CA THR A 121 -4.80 4.36 -6.57
C THR A 121 -3.67 4.94 -5.72
N VAL A 122 -3.99 5.66 -4.64
CA VAL A 122 -3.00 6.24 -3.72
C VAL A 122 -2.13 5.15 -3.07
N GLU A 123 -2.74 4.04 -2.60
CA GLU A 123 -2.01 2.89 -2.06
C GLU A 123 -1.06 2.30 -3.11
N ALA A 124 -1.54 2.10 -4.33
CA ALA A 124 -0.75 1.52 -5.40
C ALA A 124 0.48 2.40 -5.73
N LEU A 125 0.30 3.71 -5.81
CA LEU A 125 1.41 4.65 -6.04
C LEU A 125 2.41 4.62 -4.89
N LEU A 126 1.96 4.55 -3.64
CA LEU A 126 2.85 4.46 -2.47
C LEU A 126 3.65 3.14 -2.43
N GLU A 127 3.04 2.03 -2.82
CA GLU A 127 3.74 0.74 -2.94
C GLU A 127 4.76 0.74 -4.09
N ILE A 128 4.43 1.34 -5.25
CA ILE A 128 5.40 1.52 -6.35
C ILE A 128 6.58 2.39 -5.90
N LEU A 129 6.33 3.51 -5.22
CA LEU A 129 7.40 4.36 -4.69
C LEU A 129 8.29 3.62 -3.69
N SER A 130 7.69 2.79 -2.82
CA SER A 130 8.44 1.96 -1.86
C SER A 130 9.33 0.94 -2.56
N ALA A 131 8.84 0.32 -3.64
CA ALA A 131 9.64 -0.59 -4.48
C ALA A 131 10.82 0.14 -5.14
N LEU A 132 10.59 1.32 -5.73
CA LEU A 132 11.64 2.11 -6.38
C LEU A 132 12.70 2.58 -5.38
N LEU A 133 12.30 3.05 -4.20
CA LEU A 133 13.23 3.42 -3.13
C LEU A 133 14.04 2.23 -2.62
N SER A 134 13.43 1.04 -2.54
CA SER A 134 14.12 -0.19 -2.14
C SER A 134 15.19 -0.60 -3.17
N ILE A 135 14.86 -0.48 -4.46
CA ILE A 135 15.83 -0.72 -5.55
C ILE A 135 17.00 0.27 -5.43
N LEU A 136 16.70 1.56 -5.28
CA LEU A 136 17.72 2.60 -5.10
C LEU A 136 18.61 2.35 -3.89
N GLY A 137 18.04 1.88 -2.77
CA GLY A 137 18.79 1.55 -1.56
C GLY A 137 19.81 0.42 -1.74
N SER A 138 19.63 -0.43 -2.77
CA SER A 138 20.55 -1.51 -3.12
C SER A 138 21.44 -1.23 -4.34
N ALA A 139 21.16 -0.14 -5.07
CA ALA A 139 21.81 0.17 -6.33
C ALA A 139 23.06 1.05 -6.15
N SER A 140 24.08 0.81 -6.97
CA SER A 140 25.19 1.74 -7.13
C SER A 140 24.77 2.86 -8.10
N ILE A 141 24.63 4.08 -7.60
CA ILE A 141 24.20 5.23 -8.39
C ILE A 141 25.40 5.79 -9.17
N GLY A 142 25.33 5.71 -10.50
CA GLY A 142 26.29 6.31 -11.42
C GLY A 142 25.91 7.74 -11.86
N GLU A 143 26.39 8.16 -13.02
CA GLU A 143 26.02 9.45 -13.59
C GLU A 143 24.53 9.54 -13.93
N ILE A 144 23.91 10.66 -13.56
CA ILE A 144 22.50 10.94 -13.81
C ILE A 144 22.37 11.76 -15.11
N ASN A 145 21.62 11.23 -16.07
CA ASN A 145 21.30 11.95 -17.30
C ASN A 145 20.06 12.82 -17.12
N TYR A 146 20.26 14.11 -16.83
CA TYR A 146 19.16 15.07 -16.68
C TYR A 146 18.43 15.38 -18.00
N ASN A 147 19.04 15.10 -19.16
CA ASN A 147 18.38 15.31 -20.45
C ASN A 147 17.28 14.25 -20.73
N SER A 148 17.31 13.11 -20.05
CA SER A 148 16.27 12.07 -20.15
C SER A 148 15.10 12.23 -19.17
N LEU A 149 15.04 13.34 -18.44
CA LEU A 149 13.93 13.60 -17.49
C LEU A 149 12.57 13.64 -18.19
N GLY A 150 12.48 14.27 -19.36
CA GLY A 150 11.26 14.33 -20.16
C GLY A 150 10.76 12.93 -20.52
N GLN A 151 11.66 12.08 -21.02
CA GLN A 151 11.35 10.70 -21.37
C GLN A 151 10.93 9.87 -20.14
N SER A 152 11.56 10.10 -18.98
CA SER A 152 11.20 9.41 -17.73
C SER A 152 9.78 9.78 -17.29
N ALA A 153 9.41 11.06 -17.38
CA ALA A 153 8.06 11.52 -17.08
C ALA A 153 7.02 10.96 -18.07
N GLU A 154 7.37 10.87 -19.36
CA GLU A 154 6.51 10.25 -20.38
C GLU A 154 6.27 8.76 -20.11
N ILE A 155 7.31 8.01 -19.72
CA ILE A 155 7.18 6.60 -19.34
C ILE A 155 6.20 6.44 -18.18
N VAL A 156 6.34 7.24 -17.11
CA VAL A 156 5.43 7.19 -15.96
C VAL A 156 4.00 7.54 -16.38
N SER A 157 3.82 8.61 -17.15
CA SER A 157 2.51 9.05 -17.64
C SER A 157 1.82 7.97 -18.48
N GLN A 158 2.51 7.40 -19.46
CA GLN A 158 1.97 6.32 -20.29
C GLN A 158 1.66 5.06 -19.49
N SER A 159 2.53 4.70 -18.54
CA SER A 159 2.32 3.52 -17.70
C SER A 159 1.06 3.67 -16.85
N MET A 160 0.82 4.87 -16.31
CA MET A 160 -0.37 5.16 -15.54
C MET A 160 -1.63 5.12 -16.40
N LEU A 161 -1.58 5.72 -17.60
CA LEU A 161 -2.71 5.69 -18.55
C LEU A 161 -3.08 4.25 -18.94
N GLN A 162 -2.08 3.40 -19.19
CA GLN A 162 -2.29 1.98 -19.51
C GLN A 162 -2.81 1.16 -18.33
N ALA A 163 -2.40 1.48 -17.10
CA ALA A 163 -2.87 0.76 -15.92
C ALA A 163 -4.32 1.09 -15.54
N LEU A 164 -4.81 2.26 -15.99
CA LEU A 164 -6.15 2.77 -15.69
C LEU A 164 -7.16 2.57 -16.83
N SER A 165 -6.71 2.11 -18.00
CA SER A 165 -7.55 1.82 -19.17
C SER A 165 -8.23 0.47 -19.07
#